data_AF-A0AA42B4S7-F1
#
_entry.id   AF-A0AA42B4S7-F1
#
_cell.length_a   1.000
_cell.length_b   1.000
_cell.length_c   1.000
_cell.angle_alpha   90.00
_cell.angle_beta   90.00
_cell.angle_gamma   90.00
#
_symmetry.space_group_name_H-M   'P 1'
#
loop_
_entity.id
_entity.type
_entity.pdbx_description
1 polymer ?
#
loop_
_entity_poly.entity_id
_entity_poly.type
_entity_poly.pdbx_seq_one_letter_code
_entity_poly.pdbx_strand_id
1 'polypeptide(L)'
;MLFFFCSKKPRKANLSRYLIALLTYGGVPKEYFLEILTNALEDTKRVHYDRRAALRVSLSYGEMDDFLLARMILCGIPLGEPYLKDRLSVLMREEMKSLREGKFPMKESYYLMGTADPTGILKADEICIILDNGQISGDVLVYKHPGLHFGDIHIFKATYVKELEEFVGNAKFAIFFPTTGSRSIADEMANSDFDGDMYWVCRDKQI
;
A
#
# COMPACT_ATOMS: atom_id res chain seq x y z
N MET A 1 16.36 15.77 19.46
CA MET A 1 15.08 15.38 18.87
C MET A 1 15.23 13.95 18.39
N LEU A 2 14.68 12.98 19.13
CA LEU A 2 14.75 11.56 18.78
C LEU A 2 13.70 11.31 17.68
N PHE A 3 14.14 11.04 16.45
CA PHE A 3 13.25 10.50 15.41
C PHE A 3 12.76 9.12 15.87
N PHE A 4 11.49 9.01 16.25
CA PHE A 4 10.93 7.79 16.83
C PHE A 4 10.51 6.74 15.79
N PHE A 5 10.46 7.09 14.50
CA PHE A 5 10.11 6.16 13.42
C PHE A 5 11.06 6.29 12.23
N CYS A 6 11.74 5.19 11.91
CA CYS A 6 12.47 5.03 10.67
C CYS A 6 11.52 4.44 9.63
N SER A 7 11.52 4.95 8.40
CA SER A 7 10.64 4.39 7.37
C SER A 7 10.99 2.93 7.10
N LYS A 8 10.00 2.05 7.29
CA LYS A 8 10.12 0.60 7.09
C LYS A 8 9.35 0.21 5.84
N LYS A 9 9.68 -0.97 5.29
CA LYS A 9 8.89 -1.57 4.23
C LYS A 9 7.41 -1.58 4.64
N PRO A 10 6.53 -0.89 3.90
CA PRO A 10 5.17 -0.72 4.33
C PRO A 10 4.42 -2.03 4.21
N ARG A 11 3.45 -2.20 5.11
CA ARG A 11 2.48 -3.29 5.00
C ARG A 11 1.70 -3.14 3.70
N LYS A 12 1.14 -4.25 3.22
CA LYS A 12 0.27 -4.24 2.05
C LYS A 12 -0.84 -3.20 2.24
N ALA A 13 -1.00 -2.34 1.25
CA ALA A 13 -1.99 -1.29 1.28
C ALA A 13 -3.28 -1.80 0.63
N ASN A 14 -4.30 -2.06 1.44
CA ASN A 14 -5.59 -2.52 0.95
C ASN A 14 -6.49 -1.32 0.64
N LEU A 15 -7.40 -1.48 -0.33
CA LEU A 15 -8.52 -0.56 -0.45
C LEU A 15 -9.39 -0.69 0.79
N SER A 16 -9.81 0.43 1.36
CA SER A 16 -10.77 0.46 2.46
C SER A 16 -12.18 0.67 1.92
N ARG A 17 -13.22 0.29 2.69
CA ARG A 17 -14.62 0.56 2.36
C ARG A 17 -14.90 2.04 2.02
N TYR A 18 -14.22 2.97 2.69
CA TYR A 18 -14.36 4.41 2.45
C TYR A 18 -13.79 4.79 1.10
N LEU A 19 -12.58 4.32 0.80
CA LEU A 19 -11.93 4.58 -0.48
C LEU A 19 -12.70 3.95 -1.64
N ILE A 20 -13.26 2.75 -1.48
CA ILE A 20 -14.12 2.12 -2.49
C ILE A 20 -15.34 3.00 -2.78
N ALA A 21 -16.00 3.54 -1.74
CA ALA A 21 -17.14 4.42 -1.92
C ALA A 21 -16.77 5.72 -2.66
N LEU A 22 -15.64 6.33 -2.29
CA LEU A 22 -15.15 7.56 -2.95
C LEU A 22 -14.75 7.31 -4.41
N LEU A 23 -14.07 6.21 -4.71
CA LEU A 23 -13.70 5.83 -6.08
C LEU A 23 -14.92 5.49 -6.93
N THR A 24 -15.91 4.80 -6.35
CA THR A 24 -17.18 4.54 -7.03
C THR A 24 -17.91 5.84 -7.37
N TYR A 25 -17.90 6.81 -6.45
CA TYR A 25 -18.44 8.15 -6.69
C TYR A 25 -17.64 8.90 -7.78
N GLY A 26 -16.31 8.72 -7.81
CA GLY A 26 -15.42 9.23 -8.84
C GLY A 26 -15.56 8.58 -10.22
N GLY A 27 -16.43 7.58 -10.38
CA GLY A 27 -16.73 6.94 -11.67
C GLY A 27 -16.03 5.61 -11.91
N VAL A 28 -15.28 5.07 -10.93
CA VAL A 28 -14.71 3.72 -11.05
C VAL A 28 -15.84 2.68 -11.06
N PRO A 29 -15.90 1.80 -12.09
CA PRO A 29 -16.95 0.78 -12.19
C PRO A 29 -16.96 -0.18 -10.99
N LYS A 30 -18.14 -0.65 -10.59
CA LYS A 30 -18.28 -1.60 -9.47
C LYS A 30 -17.65 -2.95 -9.80
N GLU A 31 -17.66 -3.30 -11.08
CA GLU A 31 -17.13 -4.54 -11.65
C GLU A 31 -15.64 -4.68 -11.36
N TYR A 32 -14.89 -3.56 -11.36
CA TYR A 32 -13.47 -3.53 -11.01
C TYR A 32 -13.23 -4.02 -9.58
N PHE A 33 -14.00 -3.51 -8.60
CA PHE A 33 -13.87 -3.96 -7.21
C PHE A 33 -14.33 -5.40 -7.01
N LEU A 34 -15.37 -5.82 -7.74
CA LEU A 34 -15.85 -7.20 -7.72
C LEU A 34 -14.83 -8.18 -8.29
N GLU A 35 -14.08 -7.78 -9.33
CA GLU A 35 -12.99 -8.58 -9.88
C GLU A 35 -11.87 -8.78 -8.85
N ILE A 36 -11.44 -7.70 -8.17
CA ILE A 36 -10.44 -7.79 -7.09
C ILE A 36 -10.90 -8.74 -5.98
N LEU A 37 -12.14 -8.59 -5.53
CA LEU A 37 -12.72 -9.45 -4.50
C LEU A 37 -12.79 -10.91 -4.96
N THR A 38 -13.24 -11.16 -6.19
CA THR A 38 -13.37 -12.51 -6.75
C THR A 38 -12.00 -13.19 -6.85
N ASN A 39 -10.99 -12.48 -7.35
CA ASN A 39 -9.61 -12.97 -7.41
C ASN A 39 -9.05 -13.31 -6.02
N ALA A 40 -9.32 -12.47 -5.01
CA ALA A 40 -8.91 -12.76 -3.63
C ALA A 40 -9.63 -13.99 -3.04
N LEU A 41 -10.93 -14.14 -3.32
CA LEU A 41 -11.72 -15.31 -2.91
C LEU A 41 -11.29 -16.60 -3.64
N GLU A 42 -10.85 -16.53 -4.88
CA GLU A 42 -10.29 -17.68 -5.58
C GLU A 42 -8.95 -18.10 -5.00
N ASP A 43 -8.07 -17.14 -4.73
CA ASP A 43 -6.75 -17.40 -4.14
C ASP A 43 -6.90 -18.13 -2.80
N THR A 44 -7.80 -17.69 -1.93
CA THR A 44 -8.07 -18.36 -0.65
C THR A 44 -8.55 -19.81 -0.80
N LYS A 45 -9.42 -20.12 -1.77
CA LYS A 45 -9.86 -21.50 -2.02
C LYS A 45 -8.73 -22.43 -2.45
N ARG A 46 -7.69 -21.87 -3.09
CA ARG A 46 -6.56 -22.64 -3.65
C ARG A 46 -5.38 -22.79 -2.69
N VAL A 47 -5.36 -22.12 -1.54
CA VAL A 47 -4.22 -22.11 -0.59
C VAL A 47 -3.73 -23.50 -0.18
N HIS A 48 -4.61 -24.51 -0.06
CA HIS A 48 -4.19 -25.85 0.35
C HIS A 48 -3.64 -26.73 -0.79
N TYR A 49 -3.81 -26.31 -2.04
CA TYR A 49 -3.48 -27.14 -3.21
C TYR A 49 -2.48 -26.46 -4.15
N ASP A 50 -2.47 -25.13 -4.17
CA ASP A 50 -1.57 -24.33 -4.97
C ASP A 50 -0.46 -23.72 -4.09
N ARG A 51 0.77 -24.13 -4.36
CA ARG A 51 1.98 -23.63 -3.68
C ARG A 51 2.14 -22.12 -3.83
N ARG A 52 1.73 -21.54 -4.97
CA ARG A 52 1.83 -20.08 -5.20
C ARG A 52 0.81 -19.32 -4.36
N ALA A 53 -0.44 -19.80 -4.32
CA ALA A 53 -1.47 -19.23 -3.46
C ALA A 53 -1.10 -19.33 -1.98
N ALA A 54 -0.59 -20.50 -1.55
CA ALA A 54 -0.09 -20.71 -0.19
C ALA A 54 1.02 -19.73 0.16
N LEU A 55 2.04 -19.62 -0.70
CA LEU A 55 3.17 -18.72 -0.50
C LEU A 55 2.71 -17.25 -0.45
N ARG A 56 1.76 -16.85 -1.31
CA ARG A 56 1.22 -15.49 -1.33
C ARG A 56 0.61 -15.12 0.01
N VAL A 57 -0.26 -15.99 0.55
CA VAL A 57 -0.93 -15.76 1.84
C VAL A 57 0.07 -15.81 2.99
N SER A 58 1.00 -16.77 2.99
CA SER A 58 2.08 -16.82 4.00
C SER A 58 2.97 -15.58 3.98
N LEU A 59 3.26 -15.01 2.82
CA LEU A 59 4.01 -13.75 2.72
C LEU A 59 3.17 -12.53 3.13
N SER A 60 1.86 -12.51 2.85
CA SER A 60 0.96 -11.44 3.31
C SER A 60 0.95 -11.31 4.83
N TYR A 61 0.98 -12.45 5.53
CA TYR A 61 0.85 -12.53 6.99
C TYR A 61 2.14 -12.95 7.70
N GLY A 62 3.28 -12.89 7.01
CA GLY A 62 4.55 -13.41 7.53
C GLY A 62 5.02 -12.76 8.83
N GLU A 63 4.59 -11.53 9.13
CA GLU A 63 4.90 -10.91 10.42
C GLU A 63 4.24 -11.64 11.62
N MET A 64 3.15 -12.37 11.41
CA MET A 64 2.45 -13.10 12.48
C MET A 64 3.21 -14.33 12.97
N ASP A 65 4.08 -14.89 12.13
CA ASP A 65 4.77 -16.15 12.38
C ASP A 65 6.27 -16.09 12.03
N ASP A 66 6.84 -14.88 11.93
CA ASP A 66 8.22 -14.64 11.52
C ASP A 66 8.61 -15.35 10.21
N PHE A 67 7.68 -15.30 9.25
CA PHE A 67 7.78 -15.90 7.92
C PHE A 67 8.01 -17.42 7.93
N LEU A 68 7.72 -18.11 9.04
CA LEU A 68 7.93 -19.54 9.18
C LEU A 68 7.23 -20.34 8.08
N LEU A 69 5.95 -20.08 7.84
CA LEU A 69 5.17 -20.81 6.83
C LEU A 69 5.70 -20.57 5.42
N ALA A 70 6.10 -19.34 5.11
CA ALA A 70 6.72 -19.02 3.83
C ALA A 70 8.03 -19.80 3.65
N ARG A 71 8.87 -19.87 4.70
CA ARG A 71 10.11 -20.67 4.70
C ARG A 71 9.84 -22.16 4.52
N MET A 72 8.86 -22.71 5.23
CA MET A 72 8.45 -24.12 5.08
C MET A 72 8.07 -24.44 3.62
N ILE A 73 7.24 -23.60 3.02
CA ILE A 73 6.81 -23.75 1.62
C ILE A 73 8.01 -23.60 0.67
N LEU A 74 8.92 -22.66 0.90
CA LEU A 74 10.11 -22.46 0.06
C LEU A 74 11.08 -23.63 0.14
N CYS A 75 11.26 -24.23 1.33
CA CYS A 75 12.05 -25.43 1.55
C CYS A 75 11.43 -26.70 0.93
N GLY A 76 10.22 -26.61 0.36
CA GLY A 76 9.58 -27.73 -0.34
C GLY A 76 8.75 -28.64 0.57
N ILE A 77 8.40 -28.18 1.78
CA ILE A 77 7.49 -28.93 2.65
C ILE A 77 6.12 -29.04 1.96
N PRO A 78 5.54 -30.25 1.86
CA PRO A 78 4.22 -30.44 1.25
C PRO A 78 3.13 -29.68 1.98
N LEU A 79 2.19 -29.06 1.25
CA LEU A 79 1.04 -28.32 1.83
C LEU A 79 0.11 -29.21 2.67
N GLY A 80 0.18 -30.53 2.48
CA GLY A 80 -0.56 -31.51 3.27
C GLY A 80 0.09 -31.86 4.61
N GLU A 81 1.29 -31.35 4.91
CA GLU A 81 1.93 -31.52 6.21
C GLU A 81 1.01 -30.95 7.31
N PRO A 82 0.67 -31.72 8.36
CA PRO A 82 -0.36 -31.35 9.32
C PRO A 82 -0.20 -29.96 9.95
N TYR A 83 1.02 -29.59 10.36
CA TYR A 83 1.28 -28.29 10.97
C TYR A 83 1.10 -27.16 9.95
N LEU A 84 1.71 -27.27 8.77
CA LEU A 84 1.57 -26.30 7.68
C LEU A 84 0.11 -26.13 7.28
N LYS A 85 -0.64 -27.23 7.15
CA LYS A 85 -2.06 -27.21 6.76
C LYS A 85 -2.94 -26.49 7.80
N ASP A 86 -2.75 -26.78 9.08
CA ASP A 86 -3.50 -26.10 10.16
C ASP A 86 -3.21 -24.60 10.17
N ARG A 87 -1.92 -24.24 10.11
CA ARG A 87 -1.48 -22.85 10.11
C ARG A 87 -1.94 -22.07 8.89
N LEU A 88 -1.92 -22.67 7.70
CA LEU A 88 -2.53 -22.08 6.50
C LEU A 88 -4.04 -21.83 6.68
N SER A 89 -4.75 -22.73 7.38
CA SER A 89 -6.17 -22.54 7.68
C SER A 89 -6.42 -21.36 8.63
N VAL A 90 -5.49 -21.07 9.56
CA VAL A 90 -5.51 -19.86 10.39
C VAL A 90 -5.35 -18.61 9.50
N LEU A 91 -4.34 -18.58 8.63
CA LEU A 91 -4.11 -17.43 7.75
C LEU A 91 -5.28 -17.17 6.81
N MET A 92 -5.90 -18.22 6.28
CA MET A 92 -7.10 -18.11 5.44
C MET A 92 -8.27 -17.47 6.19
N ARG A 93 -8.45 -17.76 7.48
CA ARG A 93 -9.49 -17.13 8.29
C ARG A 93 -9.23 -15.64 8.48
N GLU A 94 -7.98 -15.24 8.67
CA GLU A 94 -7.60 -13.82 8.76
C GLU A 94 -7.79 -13.08 7.43
N GLU A 95 -7.43 -13.70 6.30
CA GLU A 95 -7.69 -13.13 4.96
C GLU A 95 -9.20 -12.96 4.73
N MET A 96 -9.99 -13.99 5.03
CA MET A 96 -11.46 -13.93 4.92
C MET A 96 -12.07 -12.86 5.81
N LYS A 97 -11.55 -12.68 7.02
CA LYS A 97 -11.98 -11.61 7.93
C LYS A 97 -11.66 -10.23 7.35
N SER A 98 -10.46 -10.04 6.82
CA SER A 98 -10.04 -8.79 6.16
C SER A 98 -10.95 -8.44 4.98
N LEU A 99 -11.27 -9.41 4.12
CA LEU A 99 -12.19 -9.22 2.99
C LEU A 99 -13.60 -8.83 3.47
N ARG A 100 -14.12 -9.45 4.54
CA ARG A 100 -15.42 -9.10 5.15
C ARG A 100 -15.43 -7.69 5.72
N GLU A 101 -14.30 -7.20 6.22
CA GLU A 101 -14.13 -5.82 6.68
C GLU A 101 -14.05 -4.80 5.53
N GLY A 102 -14.08 -5.25 4.27
CA GLY A 102 -13.97 -4.41 3.09
C GLY A 102 -12.54 -3.94 2.82
N LYS A 103 -11.55 -4.76 3.19
CA LYS A 103 -10.13 -4.53 2.89
C LYS A 103 -9.72 -5.36 1.68
N PHE A 104 -9.68 -4.74 0.50
CA PHE A 104 -9.37 -5.47 -0.74
C PHE A 104 -7.88 -5.34 -1.09
N PRO A 105 -7.19 -6.47 -1.31
CA PRO A 105 -5.76 -6.44 -1.59
C PRO A 105 -5.47 -5.86 -2.98
N MET A 106 -4.59 -4.87 -3.01
CA MET A 106 -4.11 -4.23 -4.22
C MET A 106 -2.62 -4.53 -4.41
N LYS A 107 -2.19 -4.75 -5.66
CA LYS A 107 -0.79 -5.13 -5.96
C LYS A 107 0.14 -3.93 -5.98
N GLU A 108 -0.31 -2.85 -6.61
CA GLU A 108 0.47 -1.64 -6.87
C GLU A 108 0.05 -0.50 -5.94
N SER A 109 -0.04 -0.81 -4.64
CA SER A 109 -0.44 0.14 -3.61
C SER A 109 0.46 0.06 -2.38
N TYR A 110 0.70 1.21 -1.76
CA TYR A 110 1.62 1.37 -0.63
C TYR A 110 1.06 2.36 0.39
N TYR A 111 1.38 2.17 1.66
CA TYR A 111 1.27 3.24 2.66
C TYR A 111 2.64 3.85 2.83
N LEU A 112 2.83 5.12 2.49
CA LEU A 112 4.11 5.80 2.55
C LEU A 112 4.05 6.94 3.55
N MET A 113 5.15 7.16 4.27
CA MET A 113 5.26 8.29 5.19
C MET A 113 5.39 9.58 4.40
N GLY A 114 4.51 10.54 4.69
CA GLY A 114 4.53 11.86 4.08
C GLY A 114 5.67 12.71 4.62
N THR A 115 6.32 13.46 3.74
CA THR A 115 7.43 14.33 4.08
C THR A 115 7.39 15.56 3.17
N ALA A 116 7.79 16.72 3.68
CA ALA A 116 7.97 17.91 2.86
C ALA A 116 9.22 17.79 2.00
N ASP A 117 9.16 18.26 0.75
CA ASP A 117 10.31 18.38 -0.13
C ASP A 117 11.31 19.44 0.41
N PRO A 118 12.52 19.04 0.84
CA PRO A 118 13.55 19.97 1.28
C PRO A 118 14.22 20.73 0.12
N THR A 119 14.07 20.26 -1.13
CA THR A 119 14.75 20.86 -2.30
C THR A 119 14.00 22.05 -2.86
N GLY A 120 12.66 22.07 -2.73
CA GLY A 120 11.79 23.08 -3.33
C GLY A 120 11.71 23.00 -4.86
N ILE A 121 12.11 21.87 -5.45
CA ILE A 121 12.13 21.65 -6.91
C ILE A 121 10.77 21.17 -7.40
N LEU A 122 10.06 20.37 -6.59
CA LEU A 122 8.76 19.82 -6.96
C LEU A 122 7.72 20.94 -7.12
N LYS A 123 6.97 20.89 -8.22
CA LYS A 123 5.81 21.77 -8.47
C LYS A 123 4.58 21.30 -7.71
N ALA A 124 3.56 22.15 -7.63
CA ALA A 124 2.32 21.88 -6.88
C ALA A 124 1.60 20.57 -7.28
N ASP A 125 1.72 20.09 -8.51
CA ASP A 125 1.11 18.85 -9.03
C ASP A 125 2.10 17.66 -9.12
N GLU A 126 3.35 17.88 -8.72
CA GLU A 126 4.42 16.88 -8.77
C GLU A 126 4.78 16.40 -7.36
N ILE A 127 5.00 15.10 -7.20
CA ILE A 127 5.50 14.50 -5.96
C ILE A 127 6.69 13.61 -6.27
N CYS A 128 7.54 13.34 -5.27
CA CYS A 128 8.56 12.30 -5.40
C CYS A 128 8.22 11.13 -4.48
N ILE A 129 8.27 9.92 -5.03
CA ILE A 129 8.02 8.69 -4.26
C ILE A 129 9.25 7.80 -4.35
N ILE A 130 9.77 7.40 -3.20
CA ILE A 130 10.92 6.50 -3.08
C ILE A 130 10.42 5.17 -2.52
N LEU A 131 10.60 4.10 -3.30
CA LEU A 131 10.33 2.71 -2.90
C LEU A 131 11.65 1.96 -2.67
N ASP A 132 11.57 0.64 -2.50
CA ASP A 132 12.75 -0.21 -2.26
C ASP A 132 13.81 -0.14 -3.37
N ASN A 133 13.33 -0.03 -4.61
CA ASN A 133 14.15 -0.02 -5.83
C ASN A 133 14.47 1.41 -6.31
N GLY A 134 14.22 2.42 -5.47
CA GLY A 134 14.46 3.83 -5.80
C GLY A 134 13.18 4.61 -6.15
N GLN A 135 13.40 5.75 -6.80
CA GLN A 135 12.34 6.68 -7.19
C GLN A 135 11.47 6.11 -8.31
N ILE A 136 10.17 6.41 -8.27
CA ILE A 136 9.21 6.00 -9.31
C ILE A 136 8.72 7.22 -10.10
N SER A 137 8.15 6.96 -11.27
CA SER A 137 7.57 8.01 -12.11
C SER A 137 6.24 7.60 -12.73
N GLY A 138 5.42 8.59 -13.09
CA GLY A 138 4.10 8.43 -13.69
C GLY A 138 2.98 8.91 -12.77
N ASP A 139 1.75 8.82 -13.25
CA ASP A 139 0.58 9.27 -12.50
C ASP A 139 0.28 8.31 -11.36
N VAL A 140 -0.04 8.87 -10.19
CA VAL A 140 -0.35 8.11 -9.00
C VAL A 140 -1.51 8.74 -8.24
N LEU A 141 -2.33 7.87 -7.67
CA LEU A 141 -3.44 8.26 -6.81
C LEU A 141 -2.96 8.28 -5.36
N VAL A 142 -3.21 9.37 -4.64
CA VAL A 142 -2.81 9.55 -3.24
C VAL A 142 -4.04 9.88 -2.40
N TYR A 143 -4.13 9.24 -1.23
CA TYR A 143 -5.25 9.39 -0.30
C TYR A 143 -4.76 9.24 1.15
N LYS A 144 -5.22 10.11 2.05
CA LYS A 144 -4.98 9.97 3.49
C LYS A 144 -6.16 9.28 4.15
N HIS A 145 -5.90 8.24 4.95
CA HIS A 145 -6.94 7.60 5.77
C HIS A 145 -7.02 8.25 7.16
N PRO A 146 -8.21 8.53 7.71
CA PRO A 146 -9.54 8.42 7.13
C PRO A 146 -10.00 9.72 6.44
N GLY A 147 -10.00 9.74 5.10
CA GLY A 147 -10.68 10.75 4.31
C GLY A 147 -12.12 10.34 4.01
N LEU A 148 -13.03 11.31 4.02
CA LEU A 148 -14.47 11.10 3.82
C LEU A 148 -15.01 11.95 2.68
N HIS A 149 -14.19 12.86 2.14
CA HIS A 149 -14.56 13.74 1.05
C HIS A 149 -13.82 13.35 -0.22
N PHE A 150 -14.46 13.55 -1.38
CA PHE A 150 -13.82 13.28 -2.68
C PHE A 150 -12.54 14.12 -2.87
N GLY A 151 -12.54 15.33 -2.32
CA GLY A 151 -11.36 16.20 -2.29
C GLY A 151 -10.20 15.70 -1.44
N ASP A 152 -10.34 14.60 -0.67
CA ASP A 152 -9.21 13.97 0.03
C ASP A 152 -8.42 13.01 -0.87
N ILE A 153 -8.90 12.78 -2.10
CA ILE A 153 -8.24 11.96 -3.12
C ILE A 153 -7.64 12.89 -4.17
N HIS A 154 -6.35 12.72 -4.40
CA HIS A 154 -5.60 13.53 -5.36
C HIS A 154 -4.85 12.64 -6.34
N ILE A 155 -4.77 13.09 -7.59
CA ILE A 155 -3.87 12.53 -8.59
C ILE A 155 -2.66 13.44 -8.67
N PHE A 156 -1.49 12.86 -8.52
CA PHE A 156 -0.22 13.55 -8.65
C PHE A 156 0.66 12.90 -9.70
N LYS A 157 1.62 13.65 -10.22
CA LYS A 157 2.67 13.13 -11.09
C LYS A 157 3.90 12.78 -10.26
N ALA A 158 4.17 11.49 -10.10
CA ALA A 158 5.43 11.03 -9.53
C ALA A 158 6.59 11.42 -10.46
N THR A 159 7.52 12.20 -9.95
CA THR A 159 8.62 12.82 -10.70
C THR A 159 9.95 12.50 -10.03
N TYR A 160 10.93 12.13 -10.85
CA TYR A 160 12.28 11.88 -10.38
C TYR A 160 13.00 13.21 -10.10
N VAL A 161 13.59 13.33 -8.91
CA VAL A 161 14.39 14.49 -8.47
C VAL A 161 15.73 13.97 -7.99
N LYS A 162 16.79 14.34 -8.69
CA LYS A 162 18.14 13.84 -8.40
C LYS A 162 18.67 14.39 -7.08
N GLU A 163 18.37 15.66 -6.81
CA GLU A 163 18.82 16.42 -5.66
C GLU A 163 18.29 15.82 -4.34
N LEU A 164 17.12 15.17 -4.36
CA LEU A 164 16.58 14.46 -3.19
C LEU A 164 17.48 13.31 -2.73
N GLU A 165 18.28 12.70 -3.61
CA GLU A 165 19.18 11.61 -3.23
C GLU A 165 20.23 12.06 -2.19
N GLU A 166 20.67 13.32 -2.26
CA GLU A 166 21.62 13.90 -1.31
C GLU A 166 21.02 14.10 0.08
N PHE A 167 19.73 14.47 0.16
CA PHE A 167 19.03 14.69 1.42
C PHE A 167 18.56 13.39 2.07
N VAL A 168 18.05 12.47 1.25
CA VAL A 168 17.39 11.24 1.71
C VAL A 168 18.41 10.14 1.97
N GLY A 169 19.55 10.17 1.26
CA GLY A 169 20.59 9.15 1.34
C GLY A 169 20.02 7.76 1.04
N ASN A 170 20.10 6.86 2.02
CA ASN A 170 19.63 5.47 1.89
C ASN A 170 18.18 5.25 2.38
N ALA A 171 17.44 6.31 2.72
CA ALA A 171 16.07 6.12 3.18
C ALA A 171 15.16 5.64 2.04
N LYS A 172 14.19 4.81 2.39
CA LYS A 172 13.26 4.14 1.46
C LYS A 172 11.84 4.30 1.98
N PHE A 173 10.85 4.09 1.10
CA PHE A 173 9.43 4.08 1.44
C PHE A 173 8.91 5.41 1.98
N ALA A 174 9.13 6.49 1.22
CA ALA A 174 8.66 7.83 1.57
C ALA A 174 8.00 8.50 0.36
N ILE A 175 7.08 9.42 0.64
CA ILE A 175 6.47 10.32 -0.34
C ILE A 175 6.79 11.76 0.05
N PHE A 176 7.37 12.50 -0.88
CA PHE A 176 7.77 13.90 -0.75
C PHE A 176 6.77 14.77 -1.47
N PHE A 177 6.13 15.65 -0.71
CA PHE A 177 5.18 16.62 -1.21
C PHE A 177 5.87 17.95 -1.48
N PRO A 178 5.48 18.67 -2.54
CA PRO A 178 6.04 19.96 -2.87
C PRO A 178 5.78 20.95 -1.74
N THR A 179 6.78 21.76 -1.47
CA THR A 179 6.66 22.95 -0.60
C THR A 179 6.29 24.20 -1.40
N THR A 180 6.08 24.04 -2.71
CA THR A 180 5.65 25.09 -3.62
C THR A 180 4.12 25.07 -3.77
N GLY A 181 3.48 26.23 -3.58
CA GLY A 181 2.02 26.35 -3.67
C GLY A 181 1.47 27.45 -2.78
N SER A 182 0.21 27.83 -3.00
CA SER A 182 -0.50 28.79 -2.15
C SER A 182 -1.01 28.18 -0.84
N ARG A 183 -1.13 26.85 -0.80
CA ARG A 183 -1.61 26.06 0.34
C ARG A 183 -0.83 24.75 0.42
N SER A 184 -0.64 24.22 1.63
CA SER A 184 -0.02 22.92 1.85
C SER A 184 -0.93 21.80 1.35
N ILE A 185 -0.39 20.87 0.55
CA ILE A 185 -1.12 19.66 0.12
C ILE A 185 -1.53 18.79 1.30
N ALA A 186 -0.72 18.76 2.37
CA ALA A 186 -1.09 18.04 3.58
C ALA A 186 -2.39 18.58 4.17
N ASP A 187 -2.56 19.91 4.22
CA ASP A 187 -3.77 20.55 4.72
C ASP A 187 -5.00 20.21 3.86
N GLU A 188 -4.80 20.06 2.54
CA GLU A 188 -5.87 19.69 1.61
C GLU A 188 -6.31 18.23 1.80
N MET A 189 -5.38 17.35 2.18
CA MET A 189 -5.63 15.93 2.40
C MET A 189 -6.04 15.64 3.84
N ALA A 190 -7.33 15.83 4.16
CA ALA A 190 -7.90 15.56 5.48
C ALA A 190 -7.23 16.33 6.64
N ASN A 191 -6.79 17.58 6.40
CA ASN A 191 -6.07 18.43 7.37
C ASN A 191 -4.86 17.72 8.00
N SER A 192 -4.04 17.09 7.15
CA SER A 192 -2.82 16.38 7.53
C SER A 192 -1.68 17.32 7.87
N ASP A 193 -0.70 16.80 8.60
CA ASP A 193 0.65 17.38 8.63
C ASP A 193 1.69 16.33 8.20
N PHE A 194 2.97 16.60 8.46
CA PHE A 194 4.09 15.70 8.14
C PHE A 194 4.84 15.25 9.42
N ASP A 195 4.11 15.01 10.51
CA ASP A 195 4.71 14.56 11.79
C ASP A 195 4.88 13.04 11.91
N GLY A 196 4.44 12.30 10.88
CA GLY A 196 4.37 10.83 10.87
C GLY A 196 3.20 10.27 10.06
N ASP A 197 2.42 11.15 9.41
CA ASP A 197 1.26 10.78 8.61
C ASP A 197 1.58 9.81 7.46
N MET A 198 0.70 8.82 7.30
CA MET A 198 0.82 7.77 6.29
C MET A 198 -0.22 7.97 5.19
N TYR A 199 0.25 7.96 3.94
CA TYR A 199 -0.55 8.19 2.76
C TYR A 199 -0.67 6.90 1.97
N TRP A 200 -1.91 6.53 1.63
CA TRP A 200 -2.18 5.47 0.68
C TRP A 200 -1.85 5.98 -0.72
N VAL A 201 -0.99 5.27 -1.43
CA VAL A 201 -0.55 5.59 -2.78
C VAL A 201 -0.86 4.40 -3.68
N CYS A 202 -1.40 4.63 -4.87
CA CYS A 202 -1.64 3.58 -5.86
C CYS A 202 -1.26 4.00 -7.27
N ARG A 203 -0.75 3.03 -8.04
CA ARG A 203 -0.31 3.20 -9.44
C ARG A 203 -1.12 2.36 -10.42
N ASP A 204 -2.23 1.78 -9.96
CA ASP A 204 -3.07 0.97 -10.84
C ASP A 204 -3.71 1.90 -11.87
N LYS A 205 -3.49 1.61 -13.16
CA LYS A 205 -3.98 2.45 -14.27
C LYS A 205 -5.49 2.33 -14.49
N GLN A 206 -6.14 1.39 -13.82
CA GLN A 206 -7.59 1.19 -13.90
C GLN A 206 -8.36 2.14 -12.97
N ILE A 207 -7.67 2.89 -12.10
CA ILE A 207 -8.22 3.92 -11.19
C ILE A 207 -7.43 5.22 -11.31
#